data_AF-A0A6D2KUS3-F1
#
_entry.id   AF-A0A6D2KUS3-F1
#
_cell.length_a   1.000
_cell.length_b   1.000
_cell.length_c   1.000
_cell.angle_alpha   90.00
_cell.angle_beta   90.00
_cell.angle_gamma   90.00
#
_symmetry.space_group_name_H-M   'P 1'
#
loop_
_entity.id
_entity.type
_entity.pdbx_description
1 polymer ?
#
loop_
_entity_poly.entity_id
_entity_poly.type
_entity_poly.pdbx_seq_one_letter_code
_entity_poly.pdbx_strand_id
1 'polypeptide(L)'
;MAKRENGVEEELMPLRKRPSLRPPQQQVEELPERFKNKIMEMRGTEERLIFKRKLTKSDVDKGASRLSIPMSELLSHSFLTSDEKEKAENLVKEGREGRGLTVQVIDPRLRVWELKLRRVVMEKRETNKGKRGNPSSSYWLGYKWNYVVKTNSLREGNDFQLWSFRSQQKLCLALVLLRGEGRSLGN
;
A
#
# COMPACT_ATOMS: atom_id res chain seq x y z
N MET A 1 30.48 53.48 -50.79
CA MET A 1 29.26 53.03 -50.09
C MET A 1 29.43 51.55 -49.79
N ALA A 2 29.92 51.21 -48.59
CA ALA A 2 29.97 49.85 -48.04
C ALA A 2 30.29 49.99 -46.55
N LYS A 3 29.31 49.71 -45.69
CA LYS A 3 29.44 49.82 -44.23
C LYS A 3 30.18 48.60 -43.70
N ARG A 4 31.19 48.85 -42.88
CA ARG A 4 31.97 47.88 -42.09
C ARG A 4 31.12 47.33 -40.96
N GLU A 5 31.24 46.03 -40.71
CA GLU A 5 30.67 45.31 -39.58
C GLU A 5 31.38 45.71 -38.28
N ASN A 6 30.61 46.14 -37.27
CA ASN A 6 31.09 46.28 -35.89
C ASN A 6 30.65 45.03 -35.13
N GLY A 7 31.62 44.18 -34.78
CA GLY A 7 31.45 43.15 -33.78
C GLY A 7 31.37 43.78 -32.39
N VAL A 8 30.34 43.44 -31.64
CA VAL A 8 30.23 43.77 -30.22
C VAL A 8 30.30 42.45 -29.47
N GLU A 9 31.36 42.31 -28.69
CA GLU A 9 31.69 41.20 -27.82
C GLU A 9 30.66 41.14 -26.68
N GLU A 10 29.84 40.09 -26.65
CA GLU A 10 28.84 39.87 -25.60
C GLU A 10 29.53 39.20 -24.40
N GLU A 11 29.89 40.03 -23.43
CA GLU A 11 30.45 39.68 -22.13
C GLU A 11 29.53 38.70 -21.37
N LEU A 12 29.99 37.45 -21.22
CA LEU A 12 29.28 36.38 -20.53
C LEU A 12 29.14 36.68 -19.02
N MET A 13 27.93 37.03 -18.58
CA MET A 13 27.62 37.18 -17.16
C MET A 13 27.70 35.83 -16.43
N PRO A 14 28.24 35.76 -15.20
CA PRO A 14 28.40 34.50 -14.48
C PRO A 14 27.06 33.94 -13.98
N LEU A 15 26.76 32.70 -14.36
CA LEU A 15 25.61 31.92 -13.88
C LEU A 15 25.66 31.82 -12.34
N ARG A 16 24.77 32.54 -11.65
CA ARG A 16 24.50 32.33 -10.22
C ARG A 16 24.08 30.87 -10.01
N LYS A 17 24.95 30.10 -9.35
CA LYS A 17 24.65 28.72 -8.93
C LYS A 17 23.41 28.75 -8.03
N ARG A 18 22.30 28.22 -8.55
CA ARG A 18 21.10 27.96 -7.75
C ARG A 18 21.50 27.10 -6.55
N PRO A 19 21.06 27.41 -5.31
CA PRO A 19 21.26 26.50 -4.20
C PRO A 19 20.69 25.15 -4.60
N SER A 20 21.54 24.12 -4.58
CA SER A 20 21.12 22.75 -4.80
C SER A 20 20.02 22.44 -3.79
N LEU A 21 18.77 22.39 -4.27
CA LEU A 21 17.68 21.76 -3.53
C LEU A 21 18.08 20.30 -3.41
N ARG A 22 18.64 19.93 -2.25
CA ARG A 22 18.78 18.53 -1.87
C ARG A 22 17.40 17.89 -2.12
N PRO A 23 17.30 16.82 -2.92
CA PRO A 23 16.05 16.10 -3.02
C PRO A 23 15.62 15.71 -1.59
N PRO A 24 14.31 15.76 -1.26
CA PRO A 24 13.83 15.37 0.05
C PRO A 24 14.44 14.00 0.36
N GLN A 25 15.14 13.88 1.48
CA GLN A 25 15.60 12.59 1.97
C GLN A 25 14.36 11.71 2.01
N GLN A 26 14.25 10.77 1.06
CA GLN A 26 13.24 9.73 1.13
C GLN A 26 13.56 8.99 2.42
N GLN A 27 12.82 9.29 3.49
CA GLN A 27 12.85 8.47 4.69
C GLN A 27 12.49 7.07 4.20
N VAL A 28 13.50 6.20 4.15
CA VAL A 28 13.30 4.80 3.84
C VAL A 28 12.44 4.29 4.97
N GLU A 29 11.15 4.10 4.71
CA GLU A 29 10.25 3.51 5.69
C GLU A 29 10.82 2.14 6.01
N GLU A 30 11.22 1.93 7.25
CA GLU A 30 11.77 0.66 7.71
C GLU A 30 10.71 -0.16 8.44
N LEU A 31 10.69 -1.45 8.15
CA LEU A 31 9.86 -2.38 8.89
C LEU A 31 10.35 -2.44 10.36
N PRO A 32 9.48 -2.24 11.37
CA PRO A 32 9.91 -2.26 12.76
C PRO A 32 10.54 -3.61 13.15
N GLU A 33 11.56 -3.57 14.00
CA GLU A 33 12.39 -4.73 14.34
C GLU A 33 11.57 -5.94 14.85
N ARG A 34 10.55 -5.70 15.67
CA ARG A 34 9.65 -6.75 16.15
C ARG A 34 8.94 -7.52 15.02
N PHE A 35 8.64 -6.85 13.90
CA PHE A 35 8.08 -7.50 12.71
C PHE A 35 9.17 -8.21 11.92
N LYS A 36 10.36 -7.61 11.75
CA LYS A 36 11.52 -8.28 11.13
C LYS A 36 11.82 -9.61 11.84
N ASN A 37 11.88 -9.61 13.16
CA ASN A 37 12.10 -10.82 13.98
C ASN A 37 10.99 -11.86 13.78
N LYS A 38 9.72 -11.42 13.72
CA LYS A 38 8.60 -12.35 13.48
C LYS A 38 8.62 -12.94 12.06
N ILE A 39 8.98 -12.14 11.06
CA ILE A 39 9.16 -12.60 9.69
C ILE A 39 10.30 -13.62 9.63
N MET A 40 11.44 -13.37 10.27
CA MET A 40 12.55 -14.33 10.34
C MET A 40 12.13 -15.65 11.02
N GLU A 41 11.36 -15.60 12.10
CA GLU A 41 10.78 -16.79 12.76
C GLU A 41 9.91 -17.60 11.79
N MET A 42 9.16 -16.91 10.92
CA MET A 42 8.37 -17.53 9.84
C MET A 42 9.21 -17.92 8.61
N ARG A 43 10.56 -17.86 8.70
CA ARG A 43 11.49 -18.06 7.57
C ARG A 43 11.16 -17.18 6.37
N GLY A 44 10.74 -15.96 6.66
CA GLY A 44 10.31 -14.98 5.69
C GLY A 44 11.47 -14.18 5.10
N THR A 45 11.32 -13.76 3.85
CA THR A 45 12.29 -12.97 3.08
C THR A 45 11.57 -11.93 2.23
N GLU A 46 12.33 -11.04 1.58
CA GLU A 46 11.80 -10.07 0.60
C GLU A 46 10.69 -9.17 1.14
N GLU A 47 10.89 -8.60 2.34
CA GLU A 47 9.97 -7.62 2.88
C GLU A 47 9.93 -6.35 2.01
N ARG A 48 8.72 -5.95 1.60
CA ARG A 48 8.48 -4.76 0.79
C ARG A 48 7.26 -4.04 1.28
N LEU A 49 7.36 -2.73 1.43
CA LEU A 49 6.21 -1.90 1.69
C LEU A 49 5.36 -1.82 0.42
N ILE A 50 4.09 -2.23 0.51
CA ILE A 50 3.19 -2.25 -0.66
C ILE A 50 2.09 -1.20 -0.57
N PHE A 51 1.73 -0.75 0.64
CA PHE A 51 0.63 0.19 0.83
C PHE A 51 0.76 0.91 2.18
N LYS A 52 0.34 2.17 2.23
CA LYS A 52 0.23 2.95 3.48
C LYS A 52 -0.91 3.94 3.36
N ARG A 53 -1.74 4.05 4.40
CA ARG A 53 -2.77 5.11 4.52
C ARG A 53 -3.37 5.10 5.93
N LYS A 54 -4.32 6.02 6.15
CA LYS A 54 -5.25 5.93 7.30
C LYS A 54 -6.34 4.91 7.02
N LEU A 55 -6.71 4.13 8.03
CA LEU A 55 -7.90 3.29 7.99
C LEU A 55 -9.14 4.17 7.78
N THR A 56 -9.97 3.80 6.81
CA THR A 56 -11.24 4.47 6.53
C THR A 56 -12.37 3.81 7.32
N LYS A 57 -13.51 4.50 7.45
CA LYS A 57 -14.72 3.92 8.06
C LYS A 57 -15.06 2.54 7.50
N SER A 58 -14.97 2.37 6.18
CA SER A 58 -15.28 1.10 5.51
C SER A 58 -14.32 -0.04 5.88
N ASP A 59 -13.08 0.25 6.26
CA ASP A 59 -12.10 -0.77 6.63
C ASP A 59 -12.36 -1.35 8.03
N VAL A 60 -12.99 -0.57 8.91
CA VAL A 60 -13.30 -0.99 10.29
C VAL A 60 -14.79 -1.30 10.50
N ASP A 61 -15.59 -1.14 9.45
CA ASP A 61 -17.01 -1.43 9.46
C ASP A 61 -17.26 -2.95 9.51
N LYS A 62 -18.06 -3.38 10.49
CA LYS A 62 -18.36 -4.80 10.71
C LYS A 62 -19.15 -5.42 9.55
N GLY A 63 -19.97 -4.63 8.86
CA GLY A 63 -20.77 -5.09 7.73
C GLY A 63 -19.92 -5.30 6.46
N ALA A 64 -18.98 -4.38 6.20
CA ALA A 64 -18.06 -4.51 5.08
C ALA A 64 -17.06 -5.67 5.28
N SER A 65 -16.58 -5.88 6.51
CA SER A 65 -15.72 -7.00 6.92
C SER A 65 -14.47 -7.20 6.04
N ARG A 66 -13.88 -6.10 5.55
CA ARG A 66 -12.73 -6.14 4.64
C ARG A 66 -11.87 -4.89 4.73
N LEU A 67 -10.57 -5.06 4.52
CA LEU A 67 -9.65 -3.97 4.21
C LEU A 67 -9.61 -3.77 2.69
N SER A 68 -9.82 -2.53 2.22
CA SER A 68 -9.68 -2.20 0.80
C SER A 68 -8.29 -1.65 0.50
N ILE A 69 -7.65 -2.17 -0.54
CA ILE A 69 -6.33 -1.77 -1.02
C ILE A 69 -6.47 -1.38 -2.49
N PRO A 70 -6.73 -0.10 -2.80
CA PRO A 70 -6.87 0.35 -4.18
C PRO A 70 -5.57 0.13 -4.96
N MET A 71 -5.65 -0.47 -6.15
CA MET A 71 -4.43 -0.73 -6.94
C MET A 71 -3.73 0.57 -7.35
N SER A 72 -4.47 1.67 -7.51
CA SER A 72 -3.93 3.00 -7.83
C SER A 72 -3.09 3.61 -6.70
N GLU A 73 -3.20 3.09 -5.48
CA GLU A 73 -2.49 3.60 -4.30
C GLU A 73 -1.37 2.63 -3.84
N LEU A 74 -1.14 1.53 -4.58
CA LEU A 74 -0.04 0.62 -4.29
C LEU A 74 1.30 1.30 -4.55
N LEU A 75 2.23 1.12 -3.62
CA LEU A 75 3.62 1.55 -3.77
C LEU A 75 4.43 0.54 -4.59
N SER A 76 4.01 -0.73 -4.60
CA SER A 76 4.61 -1.79 -5.39
C SER A 76 3.54 -2.68 -5.99
N HIS A 77 3.60 -2.90 -7.30
CA HIS A 77 2.65 -3.72 -8.04
C HIS A 77 3.11 -5.17 -8.24
N SER A 78 4.39 -5.47 -7.96
CA SER A 78 5.03 -6.76 -8.21
C SER A 78 5.09 -7.67 -6.98
N PHE A 79 4.15 -7.50 -6.04
CA PHE A 79 4.11 -8.30 -4.81
C PHE A 79 3.38 -9.64 -4.95
N LEU A 80 2.65 -9.87 -6.04
CA LEU A 80 1.99 -11.14 -6.38
C LEU A 80 2.72 -11.81 -7.55
N THR A 81 2.87 -13.13 -7.50
CA THR A 81 3.25 -13.91 -8.69
C THR A 81 2.07 -14.03 -9.66
N SER A 82 2.32 -14.46 -10.90
CA SER A 82 1.26 -14.67 -11.89
C SER A 82 0.18 -15.66 -11.41
N ASP A 83 0.59 -16.78 -10.81
CA ASP A 83 -0.31 -17.79 -10.23
C ASP A 83 -1.11 -17.22 -9.02
N GLU A 84 -0.45 -16.45 -8.15
CA GLU A 84 -1.14 -15.81 -7.02
C GLU A 84 -2.15 -14.75 -7.48
N LYS A 85 -1.81 -14.01 -8.54
CA LYS A 85 -2.70 -13.04 -9.16
C LYS A 85 -3.93 -13.74 -9.75
N GLU A 86 -3.73 -14.85 -10.45
CA GLU A 86 -4.81 -15.67 -10.97
C GLU A 86 -5.70 -16.19 -9.83
N LYS A 87 -5.13 -16.70 -8.74
CA LYS A 87 -5.89 -17.13 -7.54
C LYS A 87 -6.64 -16.01 -6.84
N ALA A 88 -6.09 -14.79 -6.85
CA ALA A 88 -6.77 -13.61 -6.31
C ALA A 88 -7.94 -13.15 -7.20
N GLU A 89 -7.87 -13.43 -8.50
CA GLU A 89 -8.90 -13.14 -9.51
C GLU A 89 -9.96 -14.25 -9.62
N ASN A 90 -9.54 -15.50 -9.42
CA ASN A 90 -10.36 -16.68 -9.66
C ASN A 90 -11.56 -16.74 -8.71
N LEU A 91 -12.75 -16.66 -9.32
CA LEU A 91 -14.06 -16.80 -8.70
C LEU A 91 -14.57 -18.25 -8.72
N VAL A 92 -13.74 -19.22 -9.14
CA VAL A 92 -14.16 -20.62 -9.31
C VAL A 92 -14.65 -21.19 -7.99
N LYS A 93 -15.81 -21.85 -8.12
CA LYS A 93 -16.87 -22.02 -7.14
C LYS A 93 -16.59 -23.18 -6.18
N GLU A 94 -16.07 -22.89 -4.99
CA GLU A 94 -16.34 -23.73 -3.81
C GLU A 94 -16.83 -22.85 -2.66
N GLY A 95 -18.14 -22.62 -2.63
CA GLY A 95 -18.83 -21.92 -1.54
C GLY A 95 -18.41 -20.47 -1.29
N ARG A 96 -18.98 -19.87 -0.25
CA ARG A 96 -18.66 -18.49 0.18
C ARG A 96 -17.25 -18.37 0.78
N GLU A 97 -16.69 -19.48 1.29
CA GLU A 97 -15.40 -19.55 1.98
C GLU A 97 -14.20 -19.83 1.06
N GLY A 98 -14.37 -20.50 -0.08
CA GLY A 98 -13.27 -20.89 -0.97
C GLY A 98 -12.71 -19.79 -1.88
N ARG A 99 -13.40 -18.65 -2.03
CA ARG A 99 -12.99 -17.62 -3.00
C ARG A 99 -11.76 -16.82 -2.53
N GLY A 100 -10.77 -16.64 -3.41
CA GLY A 100 -9.60 -15.79 -3.22
C GLY A 100 -8.35 -16.50 -2.67
N LEU A 101 -7.20 -15.85 -2.84
CA LEU A 101 -5.90 -16.32 -2.38
C LEU A 101 -5.83 -16.32 -0.85
N THR A 102 -5.54 -17.48 -0.26
CA THR A 102 -5.23 -17.57 1.18
C THR A 102 -3.87 -16.95 1.45
N VAL A 103 -3.81 -15.98 2.36
CA VAL A 103 -2.57 -15.32 2.77
C VAL A 103 -2.45 -15.29 4.28
N GLN A 104 -1.24 -15.51 4.80
CA GLN A 104 -0.93 -15.30 6.20
C GLN A 104 -0.64 -13.81 6.46
N VAL A 105 -1.21 -13.26 7.52
CA VAL A 105 -1.10 -11.85 7.87
C VAL A 105 -0.64 -11.71 9.31
N ILE A 106 0.53 -11.11 9.52
CA ILE A 106 1.02 -10.70 10.83
C ILE A 106 0.26 -9.43 11.24
N ASP A 107 -0.45 -9.48 12.36
CA ASP A 107 -1.17 -8.32 12.88
C ASP A 107 -0.28 -7.38 13.72
N PRO A 108 -0.79 -6.21 14.13
CA PRO A 108 -0.05 -5.24 14.95
C PRO A 108 0.47 -5.76 16.30
N ARG A 109 -0.06 -6.89 16.78
CA ARG A 109 0.34 -7.58 18.01
C ARG A 109 1.12 -8.86 17.71
N LEU A 110 1.64 -9.01 16.48
CA LEU A 110 2.47 -10.11 15.99
C LEU A 110 1.77 -11.48 15.95
N ARG A 111 0.44 -11.50 15.94
CA ARG A 111 -0.35 -12.72 15.73
C ARG A 111 -0.48 -12.98 14.23
N VAL A 112 -0.41 -14.25 13.86
CA VAL A 112 -0.57 -14.67 12.46
C VAL A 112 -2.03 -15.06 12.22
N TRP A 113 -2.65 -14.42 11.25
CA TRP A 113 -4.02 -14.68 10.82
C TRP A 113 -4.03 -15.23 9.40
N GLU A 114 -4.89 -16.20 9.15
CA GLU A 114 -5.18 -16.64 7.79
C GLU A 114 -6.35 -15.82 7.22
N LEU A 115 -6.09 -15.02 6.20
CA LEU A 115 -7.05 -14.16 5.53
C LEU A 115 -7.19 -14.52 4.05
N LYS A 116 -8.19 -13.95 3.39
CA LYS A 116 -8.43 -14.12 1.94
C LYS A 116 -8.19 -12.80 1.21
N LEU A 117 -7.26 -12.80 0.27
CA LEU A 117 -6.99 -11.70 -0.65
C LEU A 117 -7.78 -11.93 -1.94
N ARG A 118 -8.58 -10.95 -2.35
CA ARG A 118 -9.39 -10.99 -3.58
C ARG A 118 -9.16 -9.75 -4.41
N ARG A 119 -8.96 -9.90 -5.71
CA ARG A 119 -9.01 -8.77 -6.64
C ARG A 119 -10.47 -8.49 -7.00
N VAL A 120 -10.88 -7.25 -6.88
CA VAL A 120 -12.23 -6.79 -7.23
C VAL A 120 -12.10 -5.65 -8.23
N VAL A 121 -12.76 -5.82 -9.38
CA VAL A 121 -12.92 -4.77 -10.38
C VAL A 121 -14.25 -4.08 -10.12
N MET A 122 -14.19 -2.78 -9.83
CA MET A 122 -15.38 -1.94 -9.70
C MET A 122 -15.59 -1.19 -11.01
N GLU A 123 -16.65 -1.54 -11.71
CA GLU A 123 -17.14 -0.73 -12.82
C GLU A 123 -17.67 0.59 -12.29
N LYS A 124 -17.25 1.70 -12.92
CA LYS A 124 -17.79 3.01 -12.58
C LYS A 124 -19.14 3.15 -13.27
N ARG A 125 -20.19 3.41 -12.48
CA ARG A 125 -21.53 3.68 -13.03
C ARG A 125 -21.47 4.88 -13.96
N GLU A 126 -22.27 4.82 -15.01
CA GLU A 126 -22.47 5.94 -15.91
C GLU A 126 -22.95 7.15 -15.10
N THR A 127 -22.27 8.27 -15.26
CA THR A 127 -22.68 9.52 -14.60
C THR A 127 -23.78 10.17 -15.43
N ASN A 128 -24.62 11.01 -14.81
CA ASN A 128 -25.67 11.80 -15.50
C ASN A 128 -25.14 12.70 -16.65
N LYS A 129 -23.82 12.73 -16.88
CA LYS A 129 -23.15 13.44 -17.97
C LYS A 129 -22.71 12.51 -19.12
N GLY A 130 -23.21 11.27 -19.19
CA GLY A 130 -22.92 10.30 -20.27
C GLY A 130 -21.47 9.83 -20.34
N LYS A 131 -20.64 10.18 -19.35
CA LYS A 131 -19.25 9.72 -19.28
C LYS A 131 -19.19 8.47 -18.41
N ARG A 132 -18.91 7.33 -19.04
CA ARG A 132 -18.48 6.11 -18.35
C ARG A 132 -17.04 6.31 -17.89
N GLY A 133 -16.82 6.30 -16.58
CA GLY A 133 -15.46 6.37 -16.05
C GLY A 133 -14.72 5.04 -16.23
N ASN A 134 -13.40 5.09 -16.29
CA ASN A 134 -12.58 3.87 -16.36
C ASN A 134 -12.84 2.98 -15.13
N PRO A 135 -12.90 1.64 -15.32
CA PRO A 135 -13.03 0.71 -14.21
C PRO A 135 -11.84 0.84 -13.27
N SER A 136 -12.09 0.73 -11.97
CA SER A 136 -11.04 0.74 -10.94
C SER A 136 -10.86 -0.67 -10.38
N SER A 137 -9.63 -1.05 -10.05
CA SER A 137 -9.34 -2.33 -9.43
C SER A 137 -8.83 -2.14 -8.02
N SER A 138 -9.22 -3.01 -7.09
CA SER A 138 -8.75 -3.03 -5.71
C SER A 138 -8.52 -4.45 -5.24
N TYR A 139 -7.59 -4.64 -4.33
CA TYR A 139 -7.51 -5.87 -3.54
C TYR A 139 -8.30 -5.70 -2.26
N TRP A 140 -9.09 -6.72 -1.90
CA TRP A 140 -9.81 -6.79 -0.64
C TRP A 140 -9.25 -7.92 0.20
N LEU A 141 -8.87 -7.58 1.43
CA LEU A 141 -8.43 -8.55 2.43
C LEU A 141 -9.60 -8.80 3.39
N GLY A 142 -10.18 -9.99 3.35
CA GLY A 142 -11.42 -10.33 4.07
C GLY A 142 -11.35 -11.62 4.89
N TYR A 143 -12.48 -12.32 4.98
CA TYR A 143 -12.70 -13.54 5.78
C TYR A 143 -12.64 -13.30 7.30
N LYS A 144 -11.44 -13.27 7.90
CA LYS A 144 -11.26 -13.04 9.35
C LYS A 144 -10.86 -11.60 9.69
N TRP A 145 -10.99 -10.67 8.75
CA TRP A 145 -10.58 -9.27 8.94
C TRP A 145 -11.25 -8.60 10.16
N ASN A 146 -12.55 -8.82 10.39
CA ASN A 146 -13.24 -8.30 11.56
C ASN A 146 -12.61 -8.75 12.89
N TYR A 147 -12.04 -9.95 12.95
CA TYR A 147 -11.31 -10.43 14.13
C TYR A 147 -9.98 -9.69 14.32
N VAL A 148 -9.28 -9.39 13.23
CA VAL A 148 -8.07 -8.55 13.25
C VAL A 148 -8.40 -7.15 13.77
N VAL A 149 -9.46 -6.52 13.25
CA VAL A 149 -9.97 -5.22 13.71
C VAL A 149 -10.25 -5.22 15.20
N LYS A 150 -11.05 -6.18 15.68
CA LYS A 150 -11.44 -6.30 17.09
C LYS A 150 -10.23 -6.54 18.01
N THR A 151 -9.36 -7.47 17.63
CA THR A 151 -8.21 -7.89 18.47
C THR A 151 -7.15 -6.81 18.62
N ASN A 152 -7.00 -5.98 17.59
CA ASN A 152 -6.02 -4.90 17.55
C ASN A 152 -6.63 -3.53 17.88
N SER A 153 -7.93 -3.48 18.17
CA SER A 153 -8.67 -2.23 18.44
C SER A 153 -8.48 -1.19 17.34
N LEU A 154 -8.51 -1.65 16.07
CA LEU A 154 -8.35 -0.78 14.91
C LEU A 154 -9.51 0.21 14.82
N ARG A 155 -9.19 1.47 14.57
CA ARG A 155 -10.16 2.56 14.45
C ARG A 155 -9.92 3.34 13.17
N GLU A 156 -10.99 3.96 12.67
CA GLU A 156 -10.90 4.95 11.62
C GLU A 156 -9.86 6.03 11.99
N GLY A 157 -9.07 6.45 11.01
CA GLY A 157 -8.03 7.45 11.19
C GLY A 157 -6.68 6.92 11.69
N ASN A 158 -6.59 5.65 12.12
CA ASN A 158 -5.28 5.05 12.44
C ASN A 158 -4.42 4.93 11.17
N ASP A 159 -3.20 5.45 11.24
CA ASP A 159 -2.20 5.28 10.21
C ASP A 159 -1.64 3.85 10.25
N PHE A 160 -1.58 3.21 9.07
CA PHE A 160 -1.01 1.89 8.94
C PHE A 160 -0.17 1.77 7.67
N GLN A 161 0.77 0.83 7.74
CA GLN A 161 1.52 0.32 6.62
C GLN A 161 1.18 -1.16 6.43
N LEU A 162 1.16 -1.58 5.18
CA LEU A 162 1.04 -2.97 4.79
C LEU A 162 2.29 -3.36 4.02
N TRP A 163 2.93 -4.40 4.52
CA TRP A 163 4.14 -4.97 3.96
C TRP A 163 3.83 -6.34 3.36
N SER A 164 4.42 -6.66 2.22
CA SER A 164 4.47 -8.02 1.69
C SER A 164 5.80 -8.66 2.03
N PHE A 165 5.81 -9.96 2.25
CA PHE A 165 7.03 -10.77 2.33
C PHE A 165 6.74 -12.18 1.82
N ARG A 166 7.79 -12.96 1.58
CA ARG A 166 7.70 -14.34 1.11
C ARG A 166 8.05 -15.27 2.26
N SER A 167 7.21 -16.26 2.56
CA SER A 167 7.57 -17.37 3.44
C SER A 167 7.26 -18.67 2.70
N GLN A 168 8.26 -19.55 2.58
CA GLN A 168 8.14 -20.80 1.80
C GLN A 168 7.58 -20.56 0.39
N GLN A 169 8.06 -19.49 -0.28
CA GLN A 169 7.62 -19.03 -1.61
C GLN A 169 6.15 -18.57 -1.72
N LYS A 170 5.42 -18.47 -0.60
CA LYS A 170 4.03 -17.97 -0.56
C LYS A 170 3.98 -16.52 -0.11
N LEU A 171 3.06 -15.74 -0.69
CA LEU A 171 2.77 -14.39 -0.21
C LEU A 171 2.28 -14.40 1.23
N CYS A 172 2.95 -13.60 2.06
CA CYS A 172 2.50 -13.23 3.39
C CYS A 172 2.47 -11.71 3.51
N LEU A 173 1.67 -11.20 4.45
CA LEU A 173 1.52 -9.77 4.70
C LEU A 173 1.83 -9.43 6.16
N ALA A 174 2.27 -8.21 6.43
CA ALA A 174 2.40 -7.68 7.77
C ALA A 174 1.71 -6.31 7.87
N LEU A 175 0.76 -6.21 8.82
CA LEU A 175 0.03 -5.00 9.12
C LEU A 175 0.71 -4.27 10.27
N VAL A 176 1.36 -3.15 9.96
CA VAL A 176 2.05 -2.31 10.93
C VAL A 176 1.17 -1.10 11.23
N LEU A 177 0.80 -0.94 12.51
CA LEU A 177 0.18 0.30 12.97
C LEU A 177 1.25 1.33 13.30
N LEU A 178 1.15 2.48 12.65
CA LEU A 178 1.93 3.66 13.01
C LEU A 178 1.16 4.34 14.13
N ARG A 179 1.54 4.06 15.37
CA ARG A 179 1.06 4.89 16.49
C ARG A 179 1.66 6.26 16.25
N GLY A 180 0.80 7.27 16.07
CA GLY A 180 1.25 8.65 16.12
C GLY A 180 2.07 8.83 17.39
N GLU A 181 3.31 9.30 17.24
CA GLU A 181 4.07 9.78 18.39
C GLU A 181 3.16 10.71 19.18
N GLY A 182 3.12 10.48 20.49
CA GLY A 182 2.05 10.97 21.34
C GLY A 182 1.83 12.47 21.18
N ARG A 183 0.57 12.84 20.90
CA ARG A 183 -0.01 13.90 21.70
C ARG A 183 -0.10 13.35 23.13
N SER A 184 1.03 13.39 23.85
CA SER A 184 0.97 13.58 25.29
C SER A 184 0.17 14.86 25.49
N LEU A 185 -1.06 14.70 25.95
CA LEU A 185 -1.70 15.75 26.73
C LEU A 185 -0.83 15.90 27.97
N GLY A 186 0.16 16.78 27.88
CA GLY A 186 0.86 17.31 29.04
C GLY A 186 -0.09 18.27 29.74
N ASN A 187 -0.38 17.93 31.00
CA ASN A 187 -1.10 18.65 32.05
C ASN A 187 -1.40 20.13 31.82
#